data_AF-A0A521PBR5-F1
#
_entry.id   AF-A0A521PBR5-F1
#
_cell.length_a   1.000
_cell.length_b   1.000
_cell.length_c   1.000
_cell.angle_alpha   90.00
_cell.angle_beta   90.00
_cell.angle_gamma   90.00
#
_symmetry.space_group_name_H-M   'P 1'
#
loop_
_entity.id
_entity.type
_entity.pdbx_description
1 polymer ?
#
loop_
_entity_poly.entity_id
_entity_poly.type
_entity_poly.pdbx_seq_one_letter_code
_entity_poly.pdbx_strand_id
1 'polypeptide(L)' 'MRLLCPLLVAAALLTASTAQAQQSRFTAGPVIAEYGAVADIEGAAPIPPQTVFRVAFDVSEAATAGEVSRRLESA' A
#
# COMPACT_ATOMS: atom_id res chain seq x y z
N MET A 1 2.38 49.08 6.28
CA MET A 1 1.51 47.93 5.94
C MET A 1 2.00 47.09 4.75
N ARG A 2 2.61 47.65 3.70
CA ARG A 2 3.02 46.90 2.49
C ARG A 2 4.07 45.79 2.72
N LEU A 3 4.94 45.93 3.72
CA LEU A 3 5.98 44.94 4.06
C LEU A 3 5.56 43.96 5.18
N LEU A 4 4.44 44.23 5.86
CA LEU A 4 3.96 43.39 6.96
C LEU A 4 3.32 42.09 6.42
N CYS A 5 2.63 42.19 5.28
CA CYS A 5 1.98 41.07 4.61
C CYS A 5 2.97 39.97 4.14
N PRO A 6 4.06 40.29 3.40
CA PRO A 6 5.02 39.26 2.99
C PRO A 6 5.78 38.65 4.16
N LEU A 7 6.02 39.42 5.24
CA LEU A 7 6.69 38.93 6.45
C LEU A 7 5.82 37.89 7.19
N LEU A 8 4.51 38.13 7.28
CA LEU A 8 3.57 37.18 7.88
C LEU A 8 3.44 35.88 7.07
N VAL A 9 3.45 35.97 5.74
CA VAL A 9 3.44 34.78 4.87
C VAL A 9 4.73 33.97 5.03
N ALA A 10 5.89 34.64 5.09
CA ALA A 10 7.17 33.96 5.32
C ALA A 10 7.22 33.28 6.70
N ALA A 11 6.70 33.93 7.75
CA ALA A 11 6.61 33.34 9.08
C ALA A 11 5.67 32.12 9.13
N ALA A 12 4.55 32.15 8.39
CA ALA A 12 3.63 31.02 8.30
C ALA A 12 4.27 29.79 7.62
N LEU A 13 5.09 29.99 6.58
CA LEU A 13 5.78 28.90 5.90
C LEU A 13 6.85 28.23 6.78
N LEU A 14 7.47 28.97 7.71
CA LEU A 14 8.47 28.43 8.64
C LEU A 14 7.87 27.57 9.76
N THR A 15 6.56 27.67 9.98
CA THR A 15 5.83 26.87 11.00
C THR A 15 5.02 25.74 10.39
N ALA A 16 5.08 25.54 9.08
CA ALA A 16 4.44 24.44 8.40
C ALA A 16 5.13 23.11 8.80
N SER A 17 4.46 22.32 9.62
CA SER A 17 4.89 20.95 9.90
C SER A 17 4.81 20.11 8.63
N THR A 18 5.85 19.32 8.34
CA THR A 18 5.80 18.34 7.26
C THR A 18 4.74 17.29 7.62
N ALA A 19 3.70 17.17 6.78
CA ALA A 19 2.77 16.06 6.87
C ALA A 19 3.47 14.80 6.35
N GLN A 20 4.29 14.19 7.21
CA GLN A 20 5.01 12.98 6.89
C GLN A 20 4.11 11.79 7.20
N ALA A 21 3.78 10.99 6.18
CA ALA A 21 3.12 9.72 6.39
C ALA A 21 3.95 8.90 7.39
N GLN A 22 3.31 8.29 8.39
CA GLN A 22 4.00 7.57 9.46
C GLN A 22 4.58 6.25 8.94
N GLN A 23 5.68 6.34 8.18
CA GLN A 23 6.38 5.21 7.58
C GLN A 23 6.90 4.23 8.64
N SER A 24 7.21 4.73 9.85
CA SER A 24 7.68 3.90 10.96
C SER A 24 6.68 2.85 11.47
N ARG A 25 5.40 2.96 11.11
CA ARG A 25 4.37 1.95 11.45
C ARG A 25 4.30 0.79 10.47
N PHE A 26 5.01 0.87 9.35
CA PHE A 26 5.00 -0.18 8.34
C PHE A 26 6.21 -1.11 8.53
N THR A 27 5.95 -2.41 8.54
CA THR A 27 6.94 -3.49 8.58
C THR A 27 6.78 -4.42 7.38
N ALA A 28 7.73 -5.33 7.16
CA ALA A 28 7.52 -6.40 6.19
C ALA A 28 6.42 -7.37 6.69
N GLY A 29 5.70 -7.99 5.75
CA GLY A 29 4.65 -8.97 6.07
C GLY A 29 5.21 -10.28 6.64
N PRO A 30 4.37 -11.10 7.29
CA PRO A 30 4.83 -12.29 8.03
C PRO A 30 5.17 -13.50 7.14
N VAL A 31 4.78 -13.49 5.86
CA VAL A 31 4.90 -14.67 4.97
C VAL A 31 6.10 -14.57 4.02
N ILE A 32 6.34 -13.40 3.44
CA ILE A 32 7.42 -13.18 2.47
C ILE A 32 8.36 -12.14 3.07
N ALA A 33 9.59 -12.55 3.34
CA ALA A 33 10.60 -11.67 3.91
C ALA A 33 10.85 -10.46 2.99
N GLU A 34 10.96 -9.27 3.59
CA GLU A 34 11.30 -8.01 2.91
C GLU A 34 10.30 -7.58 1.82
N TYR A 35 9.15 -8.23 1.71
CA TYR A 35 8.13 -7.95 0.70
C TYR A 35 6.82 -7.49 1.34
N GLY A 36 6.24 -6.44 0.76
CA GLY A 36 4.97 -5.86 1.17
C GLY A 36 5.07 -5.06 2.47
N ALA A 37 4.66 -3.78 2.42
CA ALA A 37 4.51 -2.95 3.61
C ALA A 37 3.19 -3.30 4.30
N VAL A 38 3.28 -3.79 5.54
CA VAL A 38 2.14 -4.14 6.39
C VAL A 38 2.14 -3.21 7.60
N ALA A 39 0.97 -2.74 8.01
CA ALA A 39 0.81 -2.00 9.25
C ALA A 39 -0.18 -2.76 10.14
N ASP A 40 0.21 -3.02 11.38
CA ASP A 40 -0.67 -3.65 12.35
C ASP A 40 -1.79 -2.69 12.77
N ILE A 41 -3.03 -3.18 12.71
CA ILE A 41 -4.21 -2.45 13.15
C ILE A 41 -4.67 -3.05 14.47
N GLU A 42 -4.52 -2.29 15.55
CA GLU A 42 -4.96 -2.69 16.88
C GLU A 42 -6.47 -3.01 16.88
N GLY A 43 -6.83 -4.18 17.40
CA GLY A 43 -8.22 -4.65 17.44
C GLY A 43 -8.75 -5.26 16.14
N ALA A 44 -7.93 -5.41 15.09
CA ALA A 44 -8.33 -6.16 13.91
C ALA A 44 -8.61 -7.63 14.27
N ALA A 45 -9.78 -8.13 13.86
CA ALA A 45 -10.13 -9.52 14.07
C ALA A 45 -9.22 -10.43 13.22
N PRO A 46 -8.69 -11.54 13.78
CA PRO A 46 -7.90 -12.48 13.00
C PRO A 46 -8.76 -13.16 11.94
N ILE A 47 -8.15 -13.45 10.79
CA ILE A 47 -8.76 -14.29 9.77
C ILE A 47 -8.84 -15.73 10.32
N PRO A 48 -10.03 -16.36 10.38
CA PRO A 48 -10.15 -17.73 10.86
C PRO A 48 -9.29 -18.71 10.04
N PRO A 49 -8.68 -19.75 10.67
CA PRO A 49 -7.78 -20.68 9.98
C PRO A 49 -8.40 -21.44 8.79
N GLN A 50 -9.72 -21.53 8.73
CA GLN A 50 -10.47 -22.27 7.71
C GLN A 50 -11.17 -21.33 6.72
N THR A 51 -10.72 -20.08 6.64
CA THR A 51 -11.24 -19.11 5.67
C THR A 51 -10.87 -19.56 4.26
N VAL A 52 -11.87 -19.76 3.40
CA VAL A 52 -11.66 -20.08 1.99
C VAL A 52 -11.70 -18.79 1.18
N PHE A 53 -10.58 -18.45 0.54
CA PHE A 53 -10.48 -17.33 -0.37
C PHE A 53 -10.74 -17.79 -1.80
N ARG A 54 -11.51 -17.01 -2.56
CA ARG A 54 -11.70 -17.22 -4.00
C ARG A 54 -10.82 -16.24 -4.75
N VAL A 55 -9.94 -16.77 -5.59
CA VAL A 55 -9.11 -15.96 -6.50
C VAL A 55 -9.73 -16.07 -7.89
N ALA A 56 -9.96 -14.93 -8.53
CA ALA A 56 -10.48 -14.84 -9.88
C ALA A 56 -9.43 -14.14 -10.76
N PHE A 57 -9.09 -14.77 -11.88
CA PHE A 57 -8.16 -14.22 -12.86
C PHE A 57 -8.96 -13.75 -14.08
N ASP A 58 -8.77 -12.50 -14.44
CA ASP A 58 -9.23 -11.97 -15.73
C ASP A 58 -8.03 -11.95 -16.68
N VAL A 59 -8.07 -12.82 -17.69
CA VAL A 59 -6.99 -12.98 -18.67
C VAL A 59 -7.50 -12.58 -20.04
N SER A 60 -6.86 -11.56 -20.63
CA SER A 60 -7.27 -10.99 -21.92
C SER A 60 -6.87 -11.84 -23.13
N GLU A 61 -5.82 -12.65 -23.00
CA GLU A 61 -5.29 -13.48 -24.08
C GLU A 61 -5.50 -14.97 -23.78
N ALA A 62 -6.02 -15.68 -24.77
CA ALA A 62 -6.17 -17.14 -24.72
C ALA A 62 -4.81 -17.85 -24.75
N ALA A 63 -4.76 -19.05 -24.17
CA ALA A 63 -3.61 -19.94 -24.30
C ALA A 63 -3.53 -20.53 -25.72
N THR A 64 -2.35 -21.04 -26.09
CA THR A 64 -2.22 -21.91 -27.26
C THR A 64 -3.13 -23.13 -27.09
N ALA A 65 -3.77 -23.56 -28.18
CA ALA A 65 -4.64 -24.73 -28.14
C ALA A 65 -3.88 -25.98 -27.67
N GLY A 66 -4.39 -26.63 -26.63
CA GLY A 66 -3.78 -27.82 -26.02
C GLY A 66 -2.70 -27.53 -24.97
N GLU A 67 -2.38 -26.26 -24.71
CA GLU A 67 -1.41 -25.86 -23.67
C GLU A 67 -2.11 -25.13 -22.51
N VAL A 68 -1.48 -25.16 -21.34
CA VAL A 68 -1.92 -24.35 -20.19
C VAL A 68 -1.54 -22.89 -20.41
N SER A 69 -2.37 -21.95 -19.95
CA SER A 69 -2.06 -20.53 -20.02
C SER A 69 -0.82 -20.20 -19.18
N ARG A 70 0.26 -19.75 -19.83
CA ARG A 70 1.48 -19.28 -19.15
C ARG A 70 1.20 -18.17 -18.13
N ARG A 71 0.16 -17.38 -18.36
CA ARG A 71 -0.26 -16.28 -17.46
C ARG A 71 -0.93 -16.79 -16.18
N LEU A 72 -1.45 -18.01 -16.18
CA LEU A 72 -1.99 -18.67 -15.00
C LEU A 72 -0.93 -19.53 -14.31
N GLU A 73 0.02 -20.10 -15.06
CA GLU A 73 1.15 -20.88 -14.51
C GLU A 73 2.13 -20.03 -13.68
N SER A 74 2.35 -18.77 -14.07
CA SER A 74 3.28 -17.87 -13.37
C SER A 74 2.62 -16.94 -12.34
N ALA A 75 1.33 -17.13 -12.06
CA ALA A 75 0.55 -16.25 -11.19
C ALA A 75 0.77 -16.55 -9.70
#